data_AF-M2X4X8-F1
#
_entry.id   AF-M2X4X8-F1
#
_cell.length_a   1.000
_cell.length_b   1.000
_cell.length_c   1.000
_cell.angle_alpha   90.00
_cell.angle_beta   90.00
_cell.angle_gamma   90.00
#
_symmetry.space_group_name_H-M   'P 1'
#
loop_
_entity.id
_entity.type
_entity.pdbx_description
1 polymer ?
#
loop_
_entity_poly.entity_id
_entity_poly.type
_entity_poly.pdbx_seq_one_letter_code
_entity_poly.pdbx_strand_id
1 'polypeptide(L)'
;MSTNHKSRPRYLQELPMIPIDEIYAKSFRWNRTGCYALYNDDHLLCYVGYTKNLQKKIAFHAKLQPNQCKFFKAYVVDNPKVSASFLEKILDSWLLEYGSVPPGNSSERHLWEGKRERRGTVEEKVQSTRADSTTSSRVNDFFDGKDPFALRSKFSKNMEREDYLQTWIPLATVVGLSVLLWLMGLVTTSLQPDTLGL
;
A
#
# COMPACT_ATOMS: atom_id res chain seq x y z
N MET A 1 -3.50 35.20 -26.32
CA MET A 1 -2.09 35.10 -25.89
C MET A 1 -1.92 33.85 -25.04
N SER A 2 -1.07 32.93 -25.52
CA SER A 2 -0.58 31.68 -24.92
C SER A 2 -1.51 30.85 -24.02
N THR A 3 -2.03 29.77 -24.60
CA THR A 3 -2.52 28.58 -23.88
C THR A 3 -1.38 28.01 -23.04
N ASN A 4 -1.39 28.35 -21.75
CA ASN A 4 -0.44 27.91 -20.74
C ASN A 4 -0.40 26.37 -20.73
N HIS A 5 0.78 25.80 -20.99
CA HIS A 5 1.01 24.36 -20.85
C HIS A 5 0.60 23.96 -19.44
N LYS A 6 -0.53 23.25 -19.30
CA LYS A 6 -1.05 22.73 -18.04
C LYS A 6 0.01 21.84 -17.38
N SER A 7 0.90 22.42 -16.60
CA SER A 7 1.73 21.68 -15.65
C SER A 7 0.77 20.95 -14.72
N ARG A 8 0.96 19.64 -14.54
CA ARG A 8 0.09 18.88 -13.63
C ARG A 8 0.13 19.52 -12.23
N PRO A 9 -1.03 19.71 -11.59
CA PRO A 9 -1.11 20.29 -10.26
C PRO A 9 -0.25 19.48 -9.29
N ARG A 10 0.63 20.16 -8.56
CA ARG A 10 1.53 19.54 -7.57
C ARG A 10 1.11 19.82 -6.14
N TYR A 11 0.24 20.81 -5.93
CA TYR A 11 -0.27 21.20 -4.62
C TYR A 11 -1.49 20.37 -4.25
N LEU A 12 -1.66 20.13 -2.94
CA LEU A 12 -2.71 19.26 -2.43
C LEU A 12 -4.10 19.85 -2.66
N GLN A 13 -4.25 21.16 -2.54
CA GLN A 13 -5.49 21.90 -2.76
C GLN A 13 -5.97 21.86 -4.21
N GLU A 14 -5.06 21.84 -5.18
CA GLU A 14 -5.39 21.83 -6.61
C GLU A 14 -5.83 20.46 -7.13
N LEU A 15 -5.56 19.40 -6.37
CA LEU A 15 -5.89 18.04 -6.77
C LEU A 15 -7.37 17.73 -6.48
N PRO A 16 -8.07 17.07 -7.43
CA PRO A 16 -9.46 16.67 -7.23
C PRO A 16 -9.54 15.64 -6.10
N MET A 17 -10.55 15.80 -5.24
CA MET A 17 -10.92 14.79 -4.26
C MET A 17 -11.73 13.69 -4.96
N ILE A 18 -11.29 12.44 -4.82
CA ILE A 18 -11.83 11.31 -5.57
C ILE A 18 -12.36 10.26 -4.58
N PRO A 19 -13.58 9.74 -4.76
CA PRO A 19 -14.11 8.68 -3.90
C PRO A 19 -13.29 7.39 -4.07
N ILE A 20 -13.11 6.65 -2.98
CA ILE A 20 -12.28 5.44 -2.95
C ILE A 20 -12.75 4.38 -3.95
N ASP A 21 -14.05 4.35 -4.26
CA ASP A 21 -14.65 3.42 -5.21
C ASP A 21 -14.03 3.49 -6.62
N GLU A 22 -13.50 4.65 -7.01
CA GLU A 22 -12.84 4.82 -8.32
C GLU A 22 -11.60 3.92 -8.47
N ILE A 23 -10.94 3.55 -7.38
CA ILE A 23 -9.80 2.62 -7.39
C ILE A 23 -10.23 1.20 -7.82
N TYR A 24 -11.46 0.81 -7.50
CA TYR A 24 -11.99 -0.52 -7.80
C TYR A 24 -12.60 -0.62 -9.20
N ALA A 25 -12.88 0.50 -9.86
CA ALA A 25 -13.40 0.55 -11.22
C ALA A 25 -12.44 0.00 -12.32
N LYS A 26 -11.35 -0.69 -11.93
CA LYS A 26 -10.30 -1.28 -12.80
C LYS A 26 -9.77 -0.29 -13.86
N SER A 27 -9.71 0.99 -13.52
CA SER A 27 -9.22 2.00 -14.45
C SER A 27 -7.68 1.93 -14.54
N PHE A 28 -7.15 1.82 -15.77
CA PHE A 28 -5.70 1.83 -16.02
C PHE A 28 -5.03 3.15 -15.57
N ARG A 29 -5.84 4.20 -15.37
CA ARG A 29 -5.42 5.52 -14.90
C ARG A 29 -4.57 5.46 -13.62
N TRP A 30 -4.93 4.59 -12.68
CA TRP A 30 -4.28 4.49 -11.37
C TRP A 30 -3.15 3.47 -11.31
N ASN A 31 -2.91 2.74 -12.39
CA ASN A 31 -1.78 1.80 -12.49
C ASN A 31 -0.48 2.53 -12.85
N ARG A 32 -0.16 3.59 -12.10
CA ARG A 32 0.98 4.49 -12.34
C ARG A 32 1.67 4.88 -11.04
N THR A 33 2.88 5.40 -11.19
CA THR A 33 3.70 5.93 -10.11
C THR A 33 3.23 7.33 -9.71
N GLY A 34 3.18 7.60 -8.41
CA GLY A 34 2.68 8.88 -7.92
C GLY A 34 2.66 9.02 -6.41
N CYS A 35 2.20 10.19 -5.99
CA CYS A 35 1.89 10.53 -4.60
C CYS A 35 0.37 10.45 -4.38
N TYR A 36 -0.06 10.10 -3.17
CA TYR A 36 -1.46 10.04 -2.79
C TYR A 36 -1.66 10.49 -1.35
N ALA A 37 -2.82 11.06 -1.10
CA ALA A 37 -3.31 11.52 0.19
C ALA A 37 -4.67 10.87 0.42
N LEU A 38 -4.90 10.30 1.60
CA LEU A 38 -6.11 9.60 1.98
C LEU A 38 -6.86 10.38 3.05
N TYR A 39 -8.17 10.38 2.92
CA TYR A 39 -9.09 11.16 3.74
C TYR A 39 -10.23 10.28 4.25
N ASN A 40 -10.71 10.60 5.45
CA ASN A 40 -11.92 10.01 6.03
C ASN A 40 -13.20 10.65 5.47
N ASP A 41 -14.35 10.24 6.01
CA ASP A 41 -15.67 10.79 5.64
C ASP A 41 -15.79 12.29 5.95
N ASP A 42 -15.10 12.79 6.97
CA ASP A 42 -15.08 14.21 7.35
C ASP A 42 -14.11 15.06 6.51
N HIS A 43 -13.53 14.49 5.45
CA HIS A 43 -12.51 15.11 4.60
C HIS A 43 -11.24 15.56 5.35
N LEU A 44 -10.94 14.93 6.48
CA LEU A 44 -9.69 15.13 7.23
C LEU A 44 -8.58 14.25 6.66
N LEU A 45 -7.37 14.81 6.56
CA LEU A 45 -6.21 14.08 6.04
C LEU A 45 -5.77 13.02 7.07
N CYS A 46 -5.85 11.75 6.68
CA CYS A 46 -5.49 10.63 7.55
C CYS A 46 -4.11 10.05 7.22
N TYR A 47 -3.71 10.10 5.95
CA TYR A 47 -2.46 9.54 5.49
C TYR A 47 -1.94 10.20 4.20
N VAL A 48 -0.63 10.31 4.05
CA VAL A 48 0.05 10.69 2.80
C VAL A 48 1.17 9.71 2.45
N GLY A 49 1.33 9.39 1.18
CA GLY A 49 2.36 8.46 0.73
C GLY A 49 2.64 8.55 -0.75
N TYR A 50 3.65 7.82 -1.19
CA TYR A 50 3.98 7.65 -2.61
C TYR A 50 4.13 6.17 -2.93
N THR A 51 4.01 5.81 -4.20
CA THR A 51 4.08 4.41 -4.64
C THR A 51 4.33 4.33 -6.14
N LYS A 52 4.89 3.22 -6.59
CA LYS A 52 4.99 2.89 -8.03
C LYS A 52 3.64 2.52 -8.64
N ASN A 53 2.70 2.06 -7.83
CA ASN A 53 1.36 1.64 -8.24
C ASN A 53 0.31 2.18 -7.26
N LEU A 54 -0.32 3.30 -7.64
CA LEU A 54 -1.35 3.97 -6.83
C LEU A 54 -2.53 3.04 -6.55
N GLN A 55 -3.05 2.38 -7.58
CA GLN A 55 -4.21 1.50 -7.46
C GLN A 55 -4.02 0.43 -6.37
N LYS A 56 -2.89 -0.31 -6.43
CA LYS A 56 -2.61 -1.38 -5.48
C LYS A 56 -2.47 -0.86 -4.05
N LYS A 57 -1.72 0.23 -3.85
CA LYS A 57 -1.40 0.70 -2.50
C LYS A 57 -2.61 1.38 -1.84
N ILE A 58 -3.36 2.17 -2.59
CA ILE A 58 -4.60 2.78 -2.08
C ILE A 58 -5.63 1.69 -1.76
N ALA A 59 -5.81 0.69 -2.64
CA ALA A 59 -6.71 -0.44 -2.37
C ALA A 59 -6.28 -1.25 -1.13
N PHE A 60 -4.98 -1.39 -0.90
CA PHE A 60 -4.46 -2.02 0.30
C PHE A 60 -4.80 -1.22 1.56
N HIS A 61 -4.58 0.09 1.56
CA HIS A 61 -4.94 0.95 2.69
C HIS A 61 -6.45 0.99 2.95
N ALA A 62 -7.27 1.00 1.90
CA ALA A 62 -8.72 0.90 2.01
C ALA A 62 -9.18 -0.39 2.70
N LYS A 63 -8.47 -1.50 2.52
CA LYS A 63 -8.74 -2.76 3.23
C LYS A 63 -8.33 -2.72 4.70
N LEU A 64 -7.21 -2.07 5.01
CA LEU A 64 -6.71 -1.98 6.39
C LEU A 64 -7.53 -0.98 7.23
N GLN A 65 -7.89 0.16 6.65
CA GLN A 65 -8.52 1.28 7.33
C GLN A 65 -9.76 1.78 6.55
N PRO A 66 -10.84 0.98 6.47
CA PRO A 66 -12.00 1.30 5.64
C PRO A 66 -12.75 2.57 6.10
N ASN A 67 -12.65 2.93 7.38
CA ASN A 67 -13.28 4.13 7.93
C ASN A 67 -12.44 5.40 7.73
N GLN A 68 -11.12 5.26 7.58
CA GLN A 68 -10.19 6.38 7.39
C GLN A 68 -9.75 6.55 5.93
N CYS A 69 -10.32 5.77 5.01
CA CYS A 69 -9.96 5.72 3.60
C CYS A 69 -11.22 5.73 2.73
N LYS A 70 -11.81 6.93 2.62
CA LYS A 70 -13.10 7.17 1.95
C LYS A 70 -12.93 8.00 0.70
N PHE A 71 -12.00 8.94 0.76
CA PHE A 71 -11.58 9.75 -0.37
C PHE A 71 -10.06 9.74 -0.50
N PHE A 72 -9.59 10.03 -1.70
CA PHE A 72 -8.18 10.23 -1.95
C PHE A 72 -7.95 11.39 -2.92
N LYS A 73 -6.78 12.01 -2.78
CA LYS A 73 -6.19 12.88 -3.80
C LYS A 73 -4.93 12.19 -4.30
N ALA A 74 -4.67 12.23 -5.60
CA ALA A 74 -3.49 11.58 -6.17
C ALA A 74 -2.83 12.44 -7.25
N TYR A 75 -1.51 12.54 -7.15
CA TYR A 75 -0.66 13.12 -8.17
C TYR A 75 0.05 12.00 -8.94
N VAL A 76 -0.23 11.91 -10.23
CA VAL A 76 0.35 10.91 -11.11
C VAL A 76 1.53 11.50 -11.87
N VAL A 77 2.69 10.86 -11.76
CA VAL A 77 3.89 11.26 -12.51
C VAL A 77 3.85 10.66 -13.91
N ASP A 78 4.29 11.43 -14.90
CA ASP A 78 4.38 10.96 -16.29
C ASP A 78 5.49 9.95 -16.52
N ASN A 79 6.63 10.16 -15.88
CA ASN A 79 7.80 9.31 -16.01
C ASN A 79 7.85 8.26 -14.87
N PRO A 80 7.80 6.95 -15.18
CA PRO A 80 7.89 5.90 -14.16
C PRO A 80 9.28 5.79 -13.52
N LYS A 81 10.33 6.37 -14.12
CA LYS A 81 11.70 6.38 -13.59
C LYS A 81 12.00 7.59 -12.68
N VAL A 82 10.96 8.21 -12.13
CA VAL A 82 11.11 9.34 -11.21
C VAL A 82 11.84 8.92 -9.94
N SER A 83 12.75 9.77 -9.44
CA SER A 83 13.49 9.47 -8.23
C SER A 83 12.59 9.53 -6.99
N ALA A 84 12.85 8.66 -6.00
CA ALA A 84 12.13 8.68 -4.73
C ALA A 84 12.25 10.05 -4.05
N SER A 85 13.43 10.69 -4.10
CA SER A 85 13.66 12.03 -3.54
C SER A 85 12.76 13.10 -4.15
N PHE A 86 12.38 12.99 -5.43
CA PHE A 86 11.43 13.93 -6.03
C PHE A 86 10.01 13.75 -5.47
N LEU A 87 9.56 12.50 -5.31
CA LEU A 87 8.25 12.19 -4.72
C LEU A 87 8.19 12.61 -3.24
N GLU A 88 9.28 12.42 -2.49
CA GLU A 88 9.42 12.89 -1.11
C GLU A 88 9.24 14.41 -1.00
N LYS A 89 9.88 15.19 -1.87
CA LYS A 89 9.69 16.66 -1.90
C LYS A 89 8.24 17.07 -2.09
N ILE A 90 7.48 16.32 -2.88
CA ILE A 90 6.05 16.57 -3.06
C ILE A 90 5.29 16.29 -1.78
N LEU A 91 5.57 15.16 -1.11
CA LEU A 91 4.94 14.87 0.18
C LEU A 91 5.26 15.91 1.25
N ASP A 92 6.51 16.36 1.32
CA ASP A 92 6.92 17.43 2.24
C ASP A 92 6.12 18.71 1.96
N SER A 93 5.92 19.06 0.68
CA SER A 93 5.09 20.21 0.32
C SER A 93 3.62 20.03 0.75
N TRP A 94 3.06 18.83 0.64
CA TRP A 94 1.68 18.55 1.07
C TRP A 94 1.51 18.62 2.58
N LEU A 95 2.49 18.11 3.34
CA LEU A 95 2.49 18.19 4.79
C LEU A 95 2.64 19.63 5.28
N LEU A 96 3.50 20.41 4.62
CA LEU A 96 3.67 21.83 4.92
C LEU A 96 2.41 22.64 4.58
N GLU A 97 1.76 22.32 3.46
CA GLU A 97 0.49 22.94 3.03
C GLU A 97 -0.67 22.62 3.99
N TYR A 98 -0.76 21.37 4.46
CA TYR A 98 -1.78 20.97 5.44
C TYR A 98 -1.48 21.50 6.85
N GLY A 99 -0.21 21.79 7.15
CA GLY A 99 0.23 22.39 8.42
C GLY A 99 0.35 21.41 9.59
N SER A 100 0.10 20.11 9.38
CA SER A 100 0.30 19.09 10.41
C SER A 100 0.63 17.71 9.80
N VAL A 101 1.25 16.84 10.60
CA VAL A 101 1.49 15.45 10.19
C VAL A 101 0.26 14.62 10.55
N PRO A 102 -0.39 13.94 9.59
CA PRO A 102 -1.58 13.17 9.87
C PRO A 102 -1.25 11.93 10.72
N PRO A 103 -2.23 11.42 11.50
CA PRO A 103 -2.00 10.36 12.49
C PRO A 103 -1.43 9.09 11.85
N GLY A 104 -1.87 8.73 10.64
CA GLY A 104 -1.39 7.58 9.88
C GLY A 104 0.07 7.68 9.42
N ASN A 105 0.66 8.87 9.43
CA ASN A 105 2.09 9.08 9.17
C ASN A 105 2.93 9.17 10.46
N SER A 106 2.29 9.15 11.63
CA SER A 106 2.92 9.31 12.95
C SER A 106 2.63 8.12 13.89
N SER A 107 1.85 8.32 14.95
CA SER A 107 1.54 7.31 15.98
C SER A 107 0.80 6.09 15.43
N GLU A 108 -0.10 6.30 14.48
CA GLU A 108 -0.97 5.26 13.92
C GLU A 108 -0.37 4.56 12.70
N ARG A 109 0.87 4.88 12.32
CA ARG A 109 1.55 4.31 11.14
C ARG A 109 1.50 2.78 11.05
N HIS A 110 1.59 2.11 12.20
CA HIS A 110 1.52 0.65 12.28
C HIS A 110 0.18 0.07 11.78
N LEU A 111 -0.90 0.86 11.82
CA LEU A 111 -2.22 0.49 11.29
C LEU A 111 -2.27 0.54 9.75
N TRP A 112 -1.39 1.33 9.13
CA TRP A 112 -1.34 1.54 7.68
C TRP A 112 -0.31 0.64 6.98
N GLU A 113 0.74 0.21 7.68
CA GLU A 113 1.79 -0.67 7.13
C GLU A 113 1.44 -2.18 7.27
N GLY A 114 0.32 -2.50 7.93
CA GLY A 114 -0.07 -3.89 8.21
C GLY A 114 0.81 -4.54 9.29
N LYS A 115 0.32 -5.66 9.83
CA LYS A 115 1.08 -6.45 10.80
C LYS A 115 2.27 -7.08 10.08
N ARG A 116 3.48 -6.58 10.32
CA ARG A 116 4.70 -7.34 10.01
C ARG A 116 4.70 -8.53 10.95
N GLU A 117 4.31 -9.71 10.45
CA GLU A 117 4.57 -10.97 11.14
C GLU A 117 6.08 -11.02 11.37
N ARG A 118 6.53 -10.70 12.59
CA ARG A 118 7.89 -11.03 13.01
C ARG A 118 7.88 -12.55 13.04
N ARG A 119 8.47 -13.19 12.03
CA ARG A 119 8.77 -14.62 12.07
C ARG A 119 9.58 -14.84 13.35
N GLY A 120 8.90 -15.31 14.39
CA GLY A 120 9.49 -15.47 15.71
C GLY A 120 10.51 -16.59 15.65
N THR A 121 11.77 -16.27 15.95
CA THR A 121 12.64 -17.26 16.55
C THR A 121 12.27 -17.26 18.03
N VAL A 122 11.47 -18.25 18.43
CA VAL A 122 11.28 -18.58 19.85
C VAL A 122 12.55 -19.33 20.26
N GLU A 123 13.41 -18.72 21.07
CA GLU A 123 14.08 -19.45 22.14
C GLU A 123 14.07 -18.57 23.40
N GLU A 124 13.24 -19.03 24.31
CA GLU A 124 13.06 -18.62 25.68
C GLU A 124 14.34 -18.93 26.48
N LYS A 125 14.95 -17.92 27.11
CA LYS A 125 15.72 -18.14 28.33
C LYS A 125 15.30 -17.15 29.40
N VAL A 126 14.42 -17.65 30.26
CA VAL A 126 14.07 -17.07 31.55
C VAL A 126 15.34 -16.90 32.39
N GLN A 127 15.63 -15.69 32.84
CA GLN A 127 16.37 -15.50 34.07
C GLN A 127 15.86 -14.25 34.81
N SER A 128 15.05 -14.54 35.82
CA SER A 128 14.65 -13.66 36.92
C SER A 128 15.86 -13.03 37.62
N THR A 129 15.82 -11.72 37.87
CA THR A 129 16.31 -11.12 39.12
C THR A 129 15.47 -9.89 39.49
N ARG A 130 15.32 -9.72 40.80
CA ARG A 130 14.38 -8.89 41.56
C ARG A 130 14.72 -7.39 41.55
N ALA A 131 13.64 -6.62 41.71
CA ALA A 131 13.45 -5.38 42.50
C ALA A 131 14.43 -4.21 42.33
N ASP A 132 13.90 -3.05 41.94
CA ASP A 132 13.72 -1.98 42.94
C ASP A 132 12.64 -0.96 42.53
N SER A 133 11.86 -0.56 43.52
CA SER A 133 10.86 0.52 43.48
C SER A 133 11.52 1.89 43.39
N THR A 134 10.88 2.88 42.76
CA THR A 134 10.81 4.30 43.20
C THR A 134 10.03 5.16 42.18
N THR A 135 8.87 5.66 42.64
CA THR A 135 8.31 7.01 42.40
C THR A 135 7.81 7.44 41.02
N SER A 136 6.48 7.45 40.93
CA SER A 136 5.59 8.57 40.57
C SER A 136 6.18 9.83 39.89
N SER A 137 5.39 10.37 38.96
CA SER A 137 5.49 11.69 38.29
C SER A 137 6.37 11.77 37.04
N ARG A 138 5.75 11.50 35.87
CA ARG A 138 5.99 12.29 34.64
C ARG A 138 4.92 12.03 33.58
N VAL A 139 3.71 12.48 33.89
CA VAL A 139 2.76 12.91 32.85
C VAL A 139 3.29 14.28 32.39
N ASN A 140 3.68 14.39 31.11
CA ASN A 140 4.01 15.62 30.34
C ASN A 140 5.40 15.72 29.66
N ASP A 141 5.97 14.62 29.15
CA ASP A 141 7.16 14.71 28.26
C ASP A 141 6.95 14.03 26.87
N PHE A 142 5.72 14.05 26.32
CA PHE A 142 5.43 13.49 24.98
C PHE A 142 5.16 14.57 23.91
N PHE A 143 5.64 15.78 24.13
CA PHE A 143 5.74 16.82 23.11
C PHE A 143 7.13 17.44 23.19
N ASP A 144 8.16 16.66 22.86
CA ASP A 144 9.44 17.26 22.51
C ASP A 144 10.15 16.48 21.41
N GLY A 145 10.42 17.17 20.31
CA GLY A 145 11.57 16.86 19.46
C GLY A 145 11.55 15.60 18.58
N LYS A 146 10.40 15.04 18.16
CA LYS A 146 10.43 14.09 17.03
C LYS A 146 10.53 14.88 15.74
N ASP A 147 11.77 15.10 15.31
CA ASP A 147 12.13 15.58 13.99
C ASP A 147 11.26 14.89 12.92
N PRO A 148 10.46 15.63 12.14
CA PRO A 148 9.69 15.04 11.04
C PRO A 148 10.60 14.32 10.03
N PHE A 149 11.90 14.61 10.08
CA PHE A 149 12.97 13.95 9.33
C PHE A 149 13.33 12.53 9.81
N ALA A 150 13.02 12.08 11.03
CA ALA A 150 13.23 10.69 11.42
C ALA A 150 12.21 9.73 10.75
N LEU A 151 11.03 10.25 10.40
CA LEU A 151 10.03 9.52 9.61
C LEU A 151 10.48 9.32 8.15
N ARG A 152 11.32 10.24 7.63
CA ARG A 152 11.95 10.25 6.29
C ARG A 152 12.68 8.95 5.94
N SER A 153 13.55 8.45 6.82
CA SER A 153 14.35 7.25 6.55
C SER A 153 13.51 5.96 6.51
N LYS A 154 12.40 5.91 7.26
CA LYS A 154 11.56 4.71 7.35
C LYS A 154 10.64 4.56 6.13
N PHE A 155 10.17 5.67 5.53
CA PHE A 155 9.37 5.65 4.30
C PHE A 155 10.13 5.04 3.13
N SER A 156 11.33 5.54 2.85
CA SER A 156 12.17 5.05 1.74
C SER A 156 12.54 3.56 1.89
N LYS A 157 13.00 3.13 3.08
CA LYS A 157 13.42 1.74 3.34
C LYS A 157 12.28 0.71 3.32
N ASN A 158 11.05 1.10 3.67
CA ASN A 158 9.92 0.18 3.62
C ASN A 158 9.41 -0.03 2.17
N MET A 159 9.61 0.95 1.28
CA MET A 159 9.19 0.86 -0.12
C MET A 159 10.01 -0.17 -0.91
N GLU A 160 11.33 -0.15 -0.81
CA GLU A 160 12.21 -1.09 -1.53
C GLU A 160 11.91 -2.56 -1.17
N ARG A 161 11.33 -2.80 0.01
CA ARG A 161 11.02 -4.15 0.49
C ARG A 161 9.65 -4.68 0.02
N GLU A 162 8.74 -3.80 -0.37
CA GLU A 162 7.37 -4.17 -0.78
C GLU A 162 7.28 -4.54 -2.28
N ASP A 163 8.37 -4.37 -3.04
CA ASP A 163 8.51 -4.86 -4.42
C ASP A 163 8.55 -6.42 -4.52
N TYR A 164 8.50 -7.15 -3.40
CA TYR A 164 8.80 -8.59 -3.36
C TYR A 164 7.63 -9.56 -3.07
N LEU A 165 6.43 -9.10 -2.70
CA LEU A 165 5.36 -10.04 -2.27
C LEU A 165 4.24 -10.29 -3.28
N GLN A 166 4.33 -9.78 -4.53
CA GLN A 166 3.26 -9.98 -5.50
C GLN A 166 3.72 -10.26 -6.93
N THR A 167 4.81 -11.00 -7.05
CA THR A 167 5.09 -11.87 -8.17
C THR A 167 5.58 -13.18 -7.57
N TRP A 168 4.70 -14.18 -7.45
CA TRP A 168 4.96 -15.62 -7.35
C TRP A 168 3.69 -16.31 -6.85
N ILE A 169 2.64 -16.29 -7.67
CA ILE A 169 1.91 -17.54 -7.90
C ILE A 169 2.60 -18.09 -9.14
N PRO A 170 3.34 -19.21 -9.07
CA PRO A 170 3.94 -19.76 -10.27
C PRO A 170 2.83 -20.06 -11.27
N LEU A 171 2.91 -19.46 -12.46
CA LEU A 171 2.05 -19.74 -13.63
C LEU A 171 2.05 -21.23 -14.04
N ALA A 172 2.83 -22.08 -13.38
CA ALA A 172 2.89 -23.52 -13.57
C ALA A 172 1.60 -24.27 -13.19
N THR A 173 0.70 -23.71 -12.37
CA THR A 173 -0.55 -24.42 -11.99
C THR A 173 -1.66 -24.34 -13.03
N VAL A 174 -1.63 -23.34 -13.93
CA VAL A 174 -2.69 -23.16 -14.95
C VAL A 174 -2.43 -24.00 -16.20
N VAL A 175 -1.17 -24.32 -16.52
CA VAL A 175 -0.83 -25.15 -17.68
C VAL A 175 -1.00 -26.66 -17.39
N GLY A 176 -0.83 -27.09 -16.14
CA GLY A 176 -0.95 -28.51 -15.76
C GLY A 176 -2.37 -29.09 -15.83
N LEU A 177 -3.40 -28.29 -15.54
CA LEU A 177 -4.80 -28.74 -15.56
C LEU A 177 -5.35 -28.93 -16.98
N SER A 178 -4.80 -28.24 -17.98
CA SER A 178 -5.28 -28.35 -19.36
C SER A 178 -4.81 -29.64 -20.05
N VAL A 179 -3.65 -30.19 -19.66
CA VAL A 179 -3.12 -31.45 -20.22
C VAL A 179 -3.83 -32.67 -19.61
N LEU A 180 -4.24 -32.59 -18.34
CA LEU A 180 -4.91 -33.68 -17.63
C LEU A 180 -6.36 -33.90 -18.11
N LEU A 181 -7.06 -32.83 -18.48
CA LEU A 181 -8.39 -32.91 -19.12
C LEU A 181 -8.32 -33.45 -20.55
N TRP A 182 -7.23 -33.20 -21.28
CA TRP A 182 -7.05 -33.73 -22.63
C TRP A 182 -6.75 -35.25 -22.64
N LEU A 183 -5.97 -35.74 -21.67
CA LEU A 183 -5.68 -37.17 -21.54
C LEU A 183 -6.89 -37.99 -21.05
N MET A 184 -7.76 -37.43 -20.21
CA MET A 184 -8.97 -38.13 -19.75
C MET A 184 -10.04 -38.26 -20.85
N GLY A 185 -10.10 -37.32 -21.80
CA GLY A 185 -11.02 -37.42 -22.95
C GLY A 185 -10.62 -38.45 -24.00
N LEU A 186 -9.34 -38.82 -24.07
CA LEU A 186 -8.82 -39.74 -25.09
C LEU A 186 -9.03 -41.22 -24.73
N VAL A 187 -9.20 -41.53 -23.44
CA VAL A 187 -9.47 -42.90 -22.95
C VAL A 187 -10.93 -43.30 -23.15
N THR A 188 -11.87 -42.36 -23.18
CA THR A 188 -13.31 -42.66 -23.33
C THR A 188 -13.75 -43.02 -24.74
N THR A 189 -12.95 -42.71 -25.77
CA THR A 189 -13.29 -43.00 -27.18
C THR A 189 -12.87 -44.39 -27.65
N SER A 190 -12.14 -45.18 -26.84
CA SER A 190 -11.63 -46.50 -27.23
C SER A 190 -12.57 -47.67 -26.88
N LEU A 191 -13.76 -47.43 -26.34
CA LEU A 191 -14.72 -48.50 -26.02
C LEU A 191 -15.99 -48.33 -26.86
N GLN A 192 -15.91 -48.69 -28.14
CA GLN A 192 -17.10 -49.09 -28.91
C GLN A 192 -17.40 -50.56 -28.59
N PRO A 193 -18.58 -50.92 -28.08
CA PRO A 193 -19.07 -52.29 -28.16
C PRO A 193 -19.55 -52.53 -29.60
N ASP A 194 -18.92 -53.47 -30.29
CA ASP A 194 -19.37 -53.97 -31.58
C ASP A 194 -20.81 -54.46 -31.49
N THR A 195 -21.67 -53.85 -32.29
CA THR A 195 -23.04 -54.26 -32.53
C THR A 195 -23.09 -55.48 -33.44
N LEU A 196 -23.57 -56.61 -32.88
CA LEU A 196 -24.50 -57.59 -33.45
C LEU A 196 -24.37 -57.96 -34.94
N GLY A 197 -23.91 -59.19 -35.20
CA GLY A 197 -24.19 -59.94 -36.44
C GLY A 197 -25.16 -61.08 -36.15
N LEU A 198 -26.36 -60.99 -36.74
CA LEU A 198 -27.34 -62.07 -36.94
C LEU A 198 -27.64 -62.11 -38.45
#